data_AF-A0A9W8ZV07-F1
#
_entry.id   AF-A0A9W8ZV07-F1
#
_cell.length_a   1.000
_cell.length_b   1.000
_cell.length_c   1.000
_cell.angle_alpha   90.00
_cell.angle_beta   90.00
_cell.angle_gamma   90.00
#
_symmetry.space_group_name_H-M   'P 1'
#
loop_
_entity.id
_entity.type
_entity.pdbx_description
1 polymer ?
#
loop_
_entity_poly.entity_id
_entity_poly.type
_entity_poly.pdbx_seq_one_letter_code
_entity_poly.pdbx_strand_id
1 'polypeptide(L)'
;MTSNSCSPDVPPFHGYVETTVNALRLIHAARQGVIPRITRRLNDTERRSMIKSGAVFIFSVEESGIKRWTDGLLWSPSRIVGNFLVYREINERASSRGSHKKTYTGEESRNPSIHRNSPGLPSGYKGSTSPQNGSDQGTFKPNGLIKKTITVTIEGSDLHLISYYTSEDIRNGRLKRPSSRADIMGLYMSPHIFRLTNFRVPPKVEMGPDGKHRLVPEPEEQDNVDCKIEEQTYGSPTSSASPGHSPIDHPLNPLYPLTSANVGSSFGYSRASDRW
;
A
#
# COMPACT_ATOMS: atom_id res chain seq x y z
N MET A 1 34.25 -9.75 -14.71
CA MET A 1 32.98 -10.49 -14.78
C MET A 1 32.85 -11.28 -13.48
N THR A 2 32.21 -10.71 -12.45
CA THR A 2 31.89 -11.45 -11.22
C THR A 2 30.46 -11.93 -11.33
N SER A 3 30.30 -13.24 -11.50
CA SER A 3 29.02 -13.93 -11.47
C SER A 3 28.40 -13.81 -10.07
N ASN A 4 27.54 -12.81 -9.87
CA ASN A 4 26.67 -12.75 -8.69
C ASN A 4 25.56 -13.80 -8.83
N SER A 5 25.94 -15.05 -8.59
CA SER A 5 24.99 -16.14 -8.38
C SER A 5 24.28 -15.92 -7.05
N CYS A 6 22.96 -15.78 -7.10
CA CYS A 6 22.08 -15.76 -5.94
C CYS A 6 22.10 -17.17 -5.33
N SER A 7 22.90 -17.40 -4.28
CA SER A 7 22.78 -18.64 -3.53
C SER A 7 21.44 -18.64 -2.80
N PRO A 8 20.63 -19.72 -2.91
CA PRO A 8 19.30 -19.79 -2.31
C PRO A 8 19.29 -19.66 -0.77
N ASP A 9 20.47 -19.73 -0.14
CA ASP A 9 20.65 -19.69 1.31
C ASP A 9 20.95 -18.29 1.88
N VAL A 10 21.10 -17.23 1.06
CA VAL A 10 21.37 -15.91 1.66
C VAL A 10 20.08 -15.31 2.24
N PRO A 11 20.01 -15.07 3.55
CA PRO A 11 18.84 -14.43 4.15
C PRO A 11 18.68 -13.00 3.61
N PRO A 12 17.46 -12.46 3.59
CA PRO A 12 17.25 -11.06 3.26
C PRO A 12 18.00 -10.16 4.25
N PHE A 13 18.21 -8.90 3.87
CA PHE A 13 18.67 -7.90 4.82
C PHE A 13 17.68 -7.85 6.01
N HIS A 14 18.21 -7.77 7.24
CA HIS A 14 17.42 -7.73 8.45
C HIS A 14 17.60 -6.40 9.19
N GLY A 15 16.52 -5.64 9.34
CA GLY A 15 16.52 -4.34 10.03
C GLY A 15 15.21 -3.58 9.88
N TYR A 16 15.21 -2.31 10.29
CA TYR A 16 14.03 -1.44 10.24
C TYR A 16 14.20 -0.27 9.25
N VAL A 17 13.26 -0.15 8.30
CA VAL A 17 13.25 0.92 7.29
C VAL A 17 12.26 2.02 7.68
N GLU A 18 12.75 2.98 8.44
CA GLU A 18 11.97 4.12 8.92
C GLU A 18 11.84 5.24 7.88
N THR A 19 12.96 5.77 7.40
CA THR A 19 12.99 6.99 6.59
C THR A 19 13.14 6.68 5.10
N THR A 20 12.88 7.69 4.27
CA THR A 20 13.13 7.56 2.82
C THR A 20 14.62 7.35 2.56
N VAL A 21 15.48 8.05 3.30
CA VAL A 21 16.95 7.93 3.18
C VAL A 21 17.43 6.52 3.53
N ASN A 22 16.83 5.86 4.53
CA ASN A 22 17.12 4.46 4.85
C ASN A 22 16.85 3.56 3.64
N ALA A 23 15.71 3.75 2.97
CA ALA A 23 15.38 2.98 1.78
C ALA A 23 16.35 3.24 0.62
N LEU A 24 16.71 4.51 0.35
CA LEU A 24 17.66 4.87 -0.69
C LEU A 24 19.04 4.24 -0.45
N ARG A 25 19.52 4.24 0.80
CA ARG A 25 20.78 3.61 1.22
C ARG A 25 20.77 2.11 0.95
N LEU A 26 19.72 1.41 1.39
CA LEU A 26 19.61 -0.03 1.20
C LEU A 26 19.50 -0.40 -0.28
N ILE A 27 18.70 0.33 -1.07
CA ILE A 27 18.58 0.09 -2.52
C ILE A 27 19.93 0.31 -3.21
N HIS A 28 20.67 1.36 -2.85
CA HIS A 28 22.00 1.60 -3.39
C HIS A 28 22.98 0.47 -3.03
N ALA A 29 23.00 0.05 -1.76
CA ALA A 29 23.82 -1.07 -1.29
C ALA A 29 23.51 -2.38 -2.02
N ALA A 30 22.23 -2.66 -2.27
CA ALA A 30 21.78 -3.83 -3.01
C ALA A 30 22.24 -3.82 -4.48
N ARG A 31 22.17 -2.65 -5.15
CA ARG A 31 22.71 -2.48 -6.52
C ARG A 31 24.21 -2.73 -6.59
N GLN A 32 24.96 -2.34 -5.55
CA GLN A 32 26.40 -2.58 -5.44
C GLN A 32 26.75 -4.01 -5.00
N GLY A 33 25.76 -4.87 -4.72
CA GLY A 33 25.98 -6.24 -4.24
C GLY A 33 26.47 -6.34 -2.80
N VAL A 34 26.41 -5.24 -2.02
CA VAL A 34 26.81 -5.22 -0.60
C VAL A 34 25.80 -5.97 0.27
N ILE A 35 24.52 -5.91 -0.12
CA ILE A 35 23.46 -6.71 0.50
C ILE A 35 22.71 -7.52 -0.58
N PRO A 36 22.03 -8.60 -0.19
CA PRO A 36 21.30 -9.44 -1.14
C PRO A 36 20.15 -8.67 -1.80
N ARG A 37 19.90 -8.98 -3.07
CA ARG A 37 18.73 -8.55 -3.82
C ARG A 37 18.02 -9.74 -4.44
N ILE A 38 16.72 -9.60 -4.61
CA ILE A 38 15.86 -10.60 -5.23
C ILE A 38 15.94 -10.45 -6.75
N THR A 39 16.33 -11.53 -7.42
CA THR A 39 16.48 -11.63 -8.88
C THR A 39 15.44 -12.55 -9.53
N ARG A 40 14.58 -13.18 -8.72
CA ARG A 40 13.47 -14.04 -9.17
C ARG A 40 12.38 -14.11 -8.10
N ARG A 41 11.20 -14.62 -8.43
CA ARG A 41 10.16 -14.86 -7.44
C ARG A 41 10.62 -15.86 -6.37
N LEU A 42 10.20 -15.60 -5.13
CA LEU A 42 10.37 -16.54 -4.04
C LEU A 42 9.43 -17.74 -4.22
N ASN A 43 9.94 -18.94 -3.94
CA ASN A 43 9.12 -20.14 -3.85
C ASN A 43 8.39 -20.20 -2.49
N ASP A 44 7.48 -21.16 -2.32
CA ASP A 44 6.63 -21.28 -1.12
C ASP A 44 7.44 -21.50 0.17
N THR A 45 8.54 -22.25 0.09
CA THR A 45 9.42 -22.52 1.22
C THR A 45 10.17 -21.26 1.65
N GLU A 46 10.76 -20.54 0.70
CA GLU A 46 11.44 -19.25 0.92
C GLU A 46 10.47 -18.21 1.49
N ARG A 47 9.25 -18.12 0.94
CA ARG A 47 8.21 -17.22 1.45
C ARG A 47 7.91 -17.50 2.92
N ARG A 48 7.67 -18.78 3.25
CA ARG A 48 7.34 -19.21 4.62
C ARG A 48 8.49 -18.99 5.61
N SER A 49 9.74 -19.13 5.17
CA SER A 49 10.90 -19.00 6.05
C SER A 49 11.40 -17.55 6.20
N MET A 50 11.30 -16.73 5.14
CA MET A 50 11.94 -15.41 5.09
C MET A 50 10.98 -14.24 5.35
N ILE A 51 9.67 -14.37 5.11
CA ILE A 51 8.71 -13.27 5.37
C ILE A 51 8.41 -13.21 6.87
N LYS A 52 9.23 -12.45 7.57
CA LYS A 52 9.18 -12.26 9.02
C LYS A 52 9.52 -10.82 9.36
N SER A 53 9.26 -10.45 10.61
CA SER A 53 9.68 -9.16 11.12
C SER A 53 11.19 -8.93 10.93
N GLY A 54 11.55 -7.71 10.54
CA GLY A 54 12.91 -7.31 10.20
C GLY A 54 13.31 -7.60 8.75
N ALA A 55 12.63 -8.49 8.02
CA ALA A 55 13.03 -8.84 6.66
C ALA A 55 12.83 -7.66 5.68
N VAL A 56 13.87 -7.38 4.89
CA VAL A 56 13.84 -6.37 3.81
C VAL A 56 14.28 -7.01 2.51
N PHE A 57 13.41 -6.92 1.51
CA PHE A 57 13.63 -7.42 0.16
C PHE A 57 13.75 -6.26 -0.82
N ILE A 58 14.72 -6.35 -1.72
CA ILE A 58 14.97 -5.34 -2.75
C ILE A 58 15.06 -6.05 -4.09
N PHE A 59 14.39 -5.55 -5.13
CA PHE A 59 14.50 -6.07 -6.49
C PHE A 59 14.37 -4.96 -7.53
N SER A 60 15.06 -5.14 -8.67
CA SER A 60 14.79 -4.38 -9.90
C SER A 60 13.71 -5.10 -10.70
N VAL A 61 12.78 -4.34 -11.27
CA VAL A 61 11.74 -4.88 -12.16
C VAL A 61 12.36 -5.53 -13.40
N GLU A 62 13.36 -4.87 -13.98
CA GLU A 62 14.03 -5.25 -15.22
C GLU A 62 14.83 -6.53 -15.06
N GLU A 63 15.56 -6.68 -13.94
CA GLU A 63 16.35 -7.87 -13.66
C GLU A 63 15.48 -9.06 -13.24
N SER A 64 14.53 -8.83 -12.32
CA SER A 64 13.79 -9.94 -11.70
C SER A 64 12.51 -10.35 -12.44
N GLY A 65 12.01 -9.49 -13.33
CA GLY A 65 10.68 -9.62 -13.95
C GLY A 65 9.51 -9.44 -12.97
N ILE A 66 9.77 -9.10 -11.70
CA ILE A 66 8.73 -8.94 -10.68
C ILE A 66 8.16 -7.53 -10.77
N LYS A 67 6.91 -7.41 -11.23
CA LYS A 67 6.17 -6.13 -11.26
C LYS A 67 5.40 -5.83 -9.97
N ARG A 68 5.04 -6.89 -9.23
CA ARG A 68 4.28 -6.81 -7.97
C ARG A 68 4.80 -7.89 -7.03
N TRP A 69 5.05 -7.48 -5.79
CA TRP A 69 5.44 -8.39 -4.73
C TRP A 69 4.26 -9.26 -4.28
N THR A 70 4.52 -10.54 -4.04
CA THR A 70 3.50 -11.51 -3.61
C THR A 70 4.06 -12.36 -2.49
N ASP A 71 3.51 -12.21 -1.29
CA ASP A 71 3.98 -12.89 -0.07
C ASP A 71 3.04 -14.02 0.38
N GLY A 72 1.78 -14.00 -0.05
CA GLY A 72 0.78 -14.99 0.36
C GLY A 72 0.11 -14.69 1.70
N LEU A 73 0.36 -13.50 2.27
CA LEU A 73 -0.35 -13.01 3.45
C LEU A 73 -1.54 -12.12 3.06
N LEU A 74 -2.51 -12.02 3.96
CA LEU A 74 -3.64 -11.11 3.80
C LEU A 74 -3.31 -9.74 4.37
N TRP A 75 -3.58 -8.70 3.59
CA TRP A 75 -3.23 -7.32 3.90
C TRP A 75 -4.44 -6.41 3.88
N SER A 76 -4.45 -5.43 4.78
CA SER A 76 -5.38 -4.29 4.71
C SER A 76 -5.19 -3.49 3.41
N PRO A 77 -6.14 -2.63 3.02
CA PRO A 77 -5.88 -1.59 2.03
C PRO A 77 -4.65 -0.74 2.41
N SER A 78 -3.93 -0.24 1.41
CA SER A 78 -2.72 0.55 1.62
C SER A 78 -3.04 1.91 2.27
N ARG A 79 -2.20 2.33 3.21
CA ARG A 79 -2.15 3.71 3.73
C ARG A 79 -0.85 4.37 3.30
N ILE A 80 -0.89 5.67 3.00
CA ILE A 80 0.29 6.45 2.62
C ILE A 80 0.91 7.01 3.91
N VAL A 81 2.19 6.73 4.12
CA VAL A 81 2.98 7.29 5.23
C VAL A 81 4.30 7.81 4.64
N GLY A 82 4.42 9.14 4.54
CA GLY A 82 5.50 9.79 3.81
C GLY A 82 5.56 9.29 2.36
N ASN A 83 6.69 8.70 1.98
CA ASN A 83 6.90 8.10 0.64
C ASN A 83 6.52 6.62 0.53
N PHE A 84 5.98 6.02 1.60
CA PHE A 84 5.71 4.61 1.65
C PHE A 84 4.23 4.28 1.54
N LEU A 85 3.93 3.11 1.00
CA LEU A 85 2.66 2.43 1.20
C LEU A 85 2.81 1.45 2.36
N VAL A 86 1.88 1.50 3.31
CA VAL A 86 1.88 0.68 4.52
C VAL A 86 0.61 -0.19 4.55
N TYR A 87 0.81 -1.45 4.92
CA TYR A 87 -0.22 -2.47 5.01
C TYR A 87 -0.11 -3.17 6.37
N ARG A 88 -1.24 -3.55 6.97
CA ARG A 88 -1.28 -4.35 8.20
C ARG A 88 -1.85 -5.73 7.89
N GLU A 89 -1.29 -6.77 8.50
CA GLU A 89 -1.77 -8.14 8.36
C GLU A 89 -3.18 -8.27 8.97
N ILE A 90 -4.07 -8.97 8.26
CA ILE A 90 -5.46 -9.19 8.67
C ILE A 90 -5.76 -10.67 8.84
N ASN A 91 -6.77 -10.99 9.65
CA ASN A 91 -7.22 -12.37 9.86
C ASN A 91 -8.00 -12.88 8.65
N GLU A 92 -7.90 -14.18 8.34
CA GLU A 92 -8.69 -14.83 7.29
C GLU A 92 -10.20 -14.61 7.46
N ARG A 93 -10.69 -14.62 8.71
CA ARG A 93 -12.12 -14.39 9.03
C ARG A 93 -12.64 -13.02 8.60
N ALA A 94 -11.77 -12.04 8.36
CA ALA A 94 -12.16 -10.72 7.88
C ALA A 94 -12.38 -10.67 6.35
N SER A 95 -11.69 -11.53 5.59
CA SER A 95 -11.82 -11.58 4.12
C SER A 95 -13.13 -12.18 3.62
N SER A 96 -13.82 -13.00 4.44
CA SER A 96 -15.06 -13.69 4.04
C SER A 96 -16.31 -12.80 4.07
N ARG A 97 -16.26 -11.62 4.71
CA ARG A 97 -17.41 -10.70 4.80
C ARG A 97 -17.68 -9.92 3.50
N GLY A 98 -16.81 -10.03 2.49
CA GLY A 98 -16.98 -9.40 1.18
C GLY A 98 -17.57 -10.31 0.09
N SER A 99 -17.91 -11.56 0.40
CA SER A 99 -18.42 -12.51 -0.61
C SER A 99 -19.75 -13.12 -0.14
N HIS A 100 -20.83 -12.34 -0.22
CA HIS A 100 -22.15 -12.94 -0.36
C HIS A 100 -22.26 -13.57 -1.74
N LYS A 101 -21.72 -14.78 -1.88
CA LYS A 101 -22.10 -15.68 -2.96
C LYS A 101 -23.56 -16.04 -2.72
N LYS A 102 -24.48 -15.36 -3.42
CA LYS A 102 -25.84 -15.87 -3.62
C LYS A 102 -25.70 -17.21 -4.35
N THR A 103 -25.68 -18.30 -3.60
CA THR A 103 -25.99 -19.62 -4.15
C THR A 103 -27.47 -19.60 -4.54
N TYR A 104 -27.73 -19.37 -5.83
CA TYR A 104 -28.97 -19.80 -6.45
C TYR A 104 -28.95 -21.34 -6.45
N THR A 105 -29.45 -21.94 -5.37
CA THR A 105 -29.89 -23.34 -5.40
C THR A 105 -31.24 -23.35 -6.12
N GLY A 106 -31.18 -23.61 -7.42
CA GLY A 106 -32.34 -24.10 -8.15
C GLY A 106 -32.57 -25.55 -7.73
N GLU A 107 -33.70 -25.81 -7.08
CA GLU A 107 -34.34 -27.11 -7.12
C GLU A 107 -35.84 -26.91 -6.88
N GLU A 108 -36.59 -27.04 -7.96
CA GLU A 108 -38.03 -26.99 -8.00
C GLU A 108 -38.51 -28.43 -8.25
N SER A 109 -39.05 -29.10 -7.21
CA SER A 109 -40.06 -30.15 -7.37
C SER A 109 -40.65 -30.64 -6.03
N ARG A 110 -41.91 -30.24 -5.82
CA ARG A 110 -43.09 -31.07 -5.46
C ARG A 110 -43.20 -31.72 -4.07
N ASN A 111 -44.07 -31.06 -3.29
CA ASN A 111 -45.28 -31.56 -2.60
C ASN A 111 -45.29 -31.79 -1.08
N PRO A 112 -46.47 -31.55 -0.43
CA PRO A 112 -46.58 -31.15 0.96
C PRO A 112 -47.26 -32.20 1.87
N SER A 113 -46.92 -32.22 3.16
CA SER A 113 -47.70 -32.97 4.15
C SER A 113 -47.87 -32.24 5.48
N ILE A 114 -49.07 -31.68 5.63
CA ILE A 114 -50.02 -31.82 6.74
C ILE A 114 -49.52 -31.47 8.16
N HIS A 115 -50.05 -30.34 8.63
CA HIS A 115 -50.25 -29.91 10.02
C HIS A 115 -50.41 -31.02 11.06
N ARG A 116 -49.69 -30.90 12.17
CA ARG A 116 -50.23 -31.17 13.51
C ARG A 116 -49.69 -30.18 14.54
N ASN A 117 -50.60 -29.40 15.08
CA ASN A 117 -50.37 -28.46 16.17
C ASN A 117 -50.22 -29.22 17.51
N SER A 118 -49.28 -28.79 18.34
CA SER A 118 -49.43 -28.84 19.81
C SER A 118 -48.59 -27.72 20.46
N PRO A 119 -49.13 -26.99 21.44
CA PRO A 119 -48.47 -25.87 22.10
C PRO A 119 -47.74 -26.30 23.38
N GLY A 120 -46.58 -25.71 23.69
CA GLY A 120 -45.89 -26.02 24.95
C GLY A 120 -44.62 -25.21 25.22
N LEU A 121 -44.79 -24.19 26.07
CA LEU A 121 -43.83 -23.51 26.96
C LEU A 121 -42.71 -22.59 26.40
N PRO A 122 -42.56 -21.37 26.98
CA PRO A 122 -41.40 -20.51 26.79
C PRO A 122 -40.35 -20.82 27.86
N SER A 123 -39.19 -21.37 27.46
CA SER A 123 -38.04 -21.47 28.35
C SER A 123 -36.97 -20.48 27.91
N GLY A 124 -36.64 -19.57 28.82
CA GLY A 124 -35.83 -18.40 28.56
C GLY A 124 -34.38 -18.70 28.20
N TYR A 125 -33.86 -17.92 27.26
CA TYR A 125 -32.44 -17.64 27.17
C TYR A 125 -32.23 -16.14 27.40
N LYS A 126 -31.76 -15.82 28.60
CA LYS A 126 -31.07 -14.56 28.90
C LYS A 126 -29.65 -14.64 28.36
N GLY A 127 -29.16 -13.52 27.81
CA GLY A 127 -27.75 -13.24 27.55
C GLY A 127 -27.31 -13.73 26.17
N SER A 128 -26.91 -12.87 25.23
CA SER A 128 -26.03 -11.73 25.39
C SER A 128 -26.42 -10.62 24.41
N THR A 129 -26.94 -9.52 24.93
CA THR A 129 -26.77 -8.20 24.30
C THR A 129 -25.29 -7.83 24.47
N SER A 130 -24.43 -8.37 23.62
CA SER A 130 -23.11 -7.78 23.45
C SER A 130 -23.33 -6.46 22.71
N PRO A 131 -22.90 -5.31 23.26
CA PRO A 131 -23.00 -4.07 22.53
C PRO A 131 -22.17 -4.22 21.26
N GLN A 132 -22.79 -4.00 20.10
CA GLN A 132 -22.08 -3.78 18.84
C GLN A 132 -21.29 -2.47 18.96
N ASN A 133 -20.14 -2.53 19.65
CA ASN A 133 -19.04 -1.64 19.33
C ASN A 133 -18.38 -2.22 18.09
N GLY A 134 -18.77 -1.69 16.93
CA GLY A 134 -18.19 -1.98 15.63
C GLY A 134 -16.76 -1.45 15.49
N SER A 135 -15.89 -1.74 16.45
CA SER A 135 -14.47 -1.46 16.35
C SER A 135 -13.77 -2.60 15.60
N ASP A 136 -12.88 -2.26 14.68
CA ASP A 136 -12.01 -3.10 13.85
C ASP A 136 -11.17 -4.19 14.57
N GLN A 137 -11.42 -4.46 15.84
CA GLN A 137 -10.68 -5.39 16.70
C GLN A 137 -10.69 -6.85 16.21
N GLY A 138 -11.57 -7.22 15.27
CA GLY A 138 -11.58 -8.55 14.65
C GLY A 138 -10.86 -8.63 13.29
N THR A 139 -10.58 -7.48 12.65
CA THR A 139 -10.08 -7.41 11.27
C THR A 139 -8.58 -7.62 11.23
N PHE A 140 -7.85 -6.85 12.03
CA PHE A 140 -6.40 -6.92 12.09
C PHE A 140 -5.93 -8.08 12.95
N LYS A 141 -4.84 -8.71 12.54
CA LYS A 141 -4.20 -9.74 13.36
C LYS A 141 -3.51 -9.07 14.56
N PRO A 142 -3.80 -9.47 15.81
CA PRO A 142 -3.07 -9.00 16.97
C PRO A 142 -1.58 -9.32 16.81
N ASN A 143 -0.70 -8.33 17.03
CA ASN A 143 0.74 -8.44 16.77
C ASN A 143 1.09 -8.92 15.34
N GLY A 144 0.21 -8.63 14.38
CA GLY A 144 0.40 -8.96 12.98
C GLY A 144 1.56 -8.21 12.34
N LEU A 145 2.00 -8.73 11.20
CA LEU A 145 3.06 -8.13 10.43
C LEU A 145 2.59 -6.80 9.81
N ILE A 146 3.50 -5.83 9.75
CA ILE A 146 3.34 -4.60 8.99
C ILE A 146 4.27 -4.70 7.79
N LYS A 147 3.72 -4.44 6.60
CA LYS A 147 4.49 -4.34 5.36
C LYS A 147 4.57 -2.89 4.93
N LYS A 148 5.78 -2.42 4.63
CA LYS A 148 6.08 -1.08 4.16
C LYS A 148 6.82 -1.17 2.83
N THR A 149 6.31 -0.49 1.81
CA THR A 149 6.85 -0.58 0.45
C THR A 149 7.15 0.79 -0.14
N ILE A 150 8.20 0.88 -0.93
CA ILE A 150 8.57 2.07 -1.71
C ILE A 150 9.16 1.64 -3.05
N THR A 151 8.93 2.46 -4.08
CA THR A 151 9.54 2.31 -5.41
C THR A 151 10.49 3.48 -5.63
N VAL A 152 11.68 3.21 -6.13
CA VAL A 152 12.73 4.19 -6.41
C VAL A 152 13.26 3.95 -7.82
N THR A 153 13.17 4.96 -8.67
CA THR A 153 13.72 4.91 -10.02
C THR A 153 15.17 5.40 -10.01
N ILE A 154 16.08 4.57 -10.51
CA ILE A 154 17.51 4.88 -10.64
C ILE A 154 17.95 4.55 -12.06
N GLU A 155 18.47 5.54 -12.79
CA GLU A 155 18.98 5.38 -14.17
C GLU A 155 17.95 4.72 -15.13
N GLY A 156 16.66 5.00 -14.90
CA GLY A 156 15.56 4.46 -15.71
C GLY A 156 15.06 3.07 -15.28
N SER A 157 15.70 2.43 -14.30
CA SER A 157 15.25 1.17 -13.70
C SER A 157 14.43 1.41 -12.45
N ASP A 158 13.30 0.70 -12.32
CA ASP A 158 12.48 0.75 -11.11
C ASP A 158 12.94 -0.31 -10.10
N LEU A 159 13.37 0.15 -8.93
CA LEU A 159 13.72 -0.71 -7.80
C LEU A 159 12.65 -0.63 -6.72
N HIS A 160 12.17 -1.78 -6.30
CA HIS A 160 11.23 -1.90 -5.20
C HIS A 160 11.93 -2.34 -3.93
N LEU A 161 11.57 -1.73 -2.80
CA LEU A 161 11.92 -2.20 -1.46
C LEU A 161 10.65 -2.61 -0.72
N ILE A 162 10.67 -3.79 -0.13
CA ILE A 162 9.61 -4.37 0.69
C ILE A 162 10.18 -4.64 2.07
N SER A 163 9.71 -3.94 3.09
CA SER A 163 10.14 -4.12 4.48
C SER A 163 9.00 -4.67 5.33
N TYR A 164 9.33 -5.62 6.20
CA TYR A 164 8.42 -6.26 7.14
C TYR A 164 8.86 -5.99 8.57
N TYR A 165 7.94 -5.67 9.46
CA TYR A 165 8.21 -5.53 10.90
C TYR A 165 6.94 -5.73 11.73
N THR A 166 7.07 -6.04 13.01
CA THR A 166 5.95 -5.93 13.97
C THR A 166 6.13 -4.69 14.83
N SER A 167 5.04 -4.08 15.30
CA SER A 167 5.09 -2.99 16.27
C SER A 167 5.81 -3.39 17.56
N GLU A 168 5.72 -4.67 17.95
CA GLU A 168 6.40 -5.19 19.14
C GLU A 168 7.92 -5.16 18.98
N ASP A 169 8.46 -5.57 17.83
CA ASP A 169 9.90 -5.57 17.59
C ASP A 169 10.50 -4.16 17.56
N ILE A 170 9.73 -3.18 17.09
CA ILE A 170 10.12 -1.75 17.11
C ILE A 170 10.13 -1.25 18.55
N ARG A 171 9.03 -1.41 19.28
CA ARG A 171 8.90 -0.98 20.68
C ARG A 171 9.97 -1.59 21.59
N ASN A 172 10.35 -2.83 21.34
CA ASN A 172 11.39 -3.54 22.10
C ASN A 172 12.81 -3.28 21.57
N GLY A 173 12.99 -2.45 20.54
CA GLY A 173 14.31 -2.11 19.97
C GLY A 173 15.06 -3.30 19.34
N ARG A 174 14.33 -4.37 18.94
CA ARG A 174 14.92 -5.61 18.40
C ARG A 174 15.44 -5.42 16.97
N LEU A 175 14.87 -4.48 16.21
CA LEU A 175 15.29 -4.21 14.83
C LEU A 175 16.23 -3.01 14.77
N LYS A 176 17.43 -3.22 14.22
CA LYS A 176 18.40 -2.15 14.00
C LYS A 176 18.10 -1.40 12.70
N ARG A 177 18.34 -0.08 12.71
CA ARG A 177 18.27 0.77 11.52
C ARG A 177 19.49 0.55 10.61
N PRO A 178 19.42 0.83 9.30
CA PRO A 178 20.57 0.75 8.39
C PRO A 178 21.76 1.63 8.81
N SER A 179 21.51 2.69 9.57
CA SER A 179 22.55 3.55 10.17
C SER A 179 23.54 2.79 11.06
N SER A 180 23.15 1.62 11.61
CA SER A 180 24.05 0.73 12.36
C SER A 180 25.07 -0.03 11.52
N ARG A 181 24.95 -0.01 10.19
CA ARG A 181 25.79 -0.78 9.25
C ARG A 181 26.78 0.13 8.54
N ALA A 182 28.02 0.17 9.04
CA ALA A 182 29.09 1.02 8.51
C ALA A 182 29.43 0.72 7.04
N ASP A 183 29.32 -0.54 6.62
CA ASP A 183 29.49 -0.98 5.23
C ASP A 183 28.44 -0.41 4.27
N ILE A 184 27.22 -0.15 4.76
CA ILE A 184 26.15 0.50 4.01
C ILE A 184 26.30 2.03 4.06
N MET A 185 26.63 2.56 5.23
CA MET A 185 26.74 4.01 5.45
C MET A 185 27.99 4.61 4.78
N GLY A 186 29.06 3.83 4.63
CA GLY A 186 30.29 4.22 3.95
C GLY A 186 30.15 4.34 2.43
N LEU A 187 29.08 3.83 1.82
CA LEU A 187 28.86 3.95 0.38
C LEU A 187 28.62 5.41 -0.01
N TYR A 188 29.33 5.89 -1.03
CA TYR A 188 29.04 7.20 -1.59
C TYR A 188 27.76 7.13 -2.43
N MET A 189 26.72 7.79 -1.94
CA MET A 189 25.38 7.78 -2.54
C MET A 189 25.07 9.16 -3.12
N SER A 190 25.47 9.38 -4.39
CA SER A 190 25.20 10.65 -5.10
C SER A 190 23.68 10.86 -5.26
N PRO A 191 23.12 12.01 -4.86
CA PRO A 191 21.69 12.29 -5.00
C PRO A 191 21.19 12.23 -6.45
N HIS A 192 22.05 12.52 -7.43
CA HIS A 192 21.69 12.60 -8.85
C HIS A 192 21.32 11.25 -9.48
N ILE A 193 21.72 10.13 -8.87
CA ILE A 193 21.32 8.81 -9.40
C ILE A 193 19.83 8.55 -9.16
N PHE A 194 19.22 9.25 -8.18
CA PHE A 194 17.82 9.05 -7.84
C PHE A 194 16.94 10.08 -8.54
N ARG A 195 15.81 9.63 -9.07
CA ARG A 195 14.77 10.52 -9.58
C ARG A 195 13.91 11.07 -8.44
N LEU A 196 14.45 12.04 -7.70
CA LEU A 196 13.82 12.56 -6.46
C LEU A 196 12.44 13.18 -6.67
N THR A 197 12.13 13.66 -7.88
CA THR A 197 10.83 14.25 -8.24
C THR A 197 9.68 13.25 -8.19
N ASN A 198 9.95 11.95 -8.15
CA ASN A 198 8.91 10.91 -8.07
C ASN A 198 8.37 10.72 -6.63
N PHE A 199 9.03 11.31 -5.62
CA PHE A 199 8.62 11.20 -4.22
C PHE A 199 7.52 12.20 -3.87
N ARG A 200 6.61 11.79 -2.98
CA ARG A 200 5.55 12.66 -2.41
C ARG A 200 6.16 13.70 -1.49
N VAL A 201 7.17 13.29 -0.74
CA VAL A 201 7.98 14.12 0.14
C VAL A 201 9.43 13.98 -0.33
N PRO A 202 9.89 14.82 -1.27
CA PRO A 202 11.25 14.72 -1.79
C PRO A 202 12.31 14.85 -0.68
N PRO A 203 13.27 13.91 -0.59
CA PRO A 203 14.40 14.03 0.33
C PRO A 203 15.22 15.30 0.09
N LYS A 204 15.67 15.94 1.18
CA LYS A 204 16.53 17.12 1.10
C LYS A 204 17.94 16.76 0.65
N VAL A 205 18.56 17.67 -0.11
CA VAL A 205 19.93 17.54 -0.61
C VAL A 205 20.73 18.77 -0.17
N GLU A 206 21.91 18.54 0.39
CA GLU A 206 22.83 19.59 0.83
C GLU A 206 24.23 19.38 0.25
N MET A 207 24.98 20.46 0.08
CA MET A 207 26.39 20.42 -0.33
C MET A 207 27.27 20.24 0.90
N GLY A 208 28.04 19.16 0.94
CA GLY A 208 29.01 18.92 2.00
C GLY A 208 30.23 19.86 1.91
N PRO A 209 31.07 19.91 2.96
CA PRO A 209 32.32 20.70 2.95
C PRO A 209 33.30 20.30 1.84
N ASP A 210 33.15 19.07 1.32
CA ASP A 210 33.92 18.53 0.19
C ASP A 210 33.35 18.92 -1.18
N GLY A 211 32.35 19.80 -1.23
CA GLY A 211 31.65 20.22 -2.45
C GLY A 211 30.71 19.17 -3.03
N LYS A 212 30.52 18.02 -2.36
CA LYS A 212 29.67 16.93 -2.86
C LYS A 212 28.25 17.04 -2.32
N HIS A 213 27.26 16.91 -3.20
CA HIS A 213 25.87 16.83 -2.79
C HIS A 213 25.59 15.51 -2.06
N ARG A 214 24.91 15.57 -0.92
CA ARG A 214 24.54 14.44 -0.08
C ARG A 214 23.06 14.55 0.33
N LEU A 215 22.40 13.41 0.45
CA LEU A 215 21.04 13.33 1.00
C LEU A 215 21.10 13.57 2.51
N VAL A 216 20.30 14.53 2.98
CA VAL A 216 20.21 14.88 4.39
C VAL A 216 19.41 13.78 5.10
N PRO A 217 19.94 13.15 6.17
CA PRO A 217 19.15 12.23 6.97
C PRO A 217 17.91 12.92 7.53
N GLU A 218 16.74 12.31 7.34
CA GLU A 218 15.52 12.76 8.03
C GLU A 218 15.71 12.50 9.54
N PRO A 219 15.32 13.43 10.43
CA PRO A 219 15.42 13.20 11.87
C PRO A 219 14.63 11.94 12.22
N GLU A 220 15.30 10.99 12.85
CA GLU A 220 14.68 9.77 13.34
C GLU A 220 13.79 10.18 14.53
N GLU A 221 12.46 10.14 14.37
CA GLU A 221 11.55 10.51 15.46
C GLU A 221 11.79 9.55 16.64
N GLN A 222 12.06 10.11 17.82
CA GLN A 222 12.20 9.34 19.06
C GLN A 222 10.84 8.73 19.38
N ASP A 223 10.74 7.39 19.34
CA ASP A 223 9.48 6.65 19.42
C ASP A 223 8.59 7.10 20.59
N ASN A 224 7.57 7.91 20.30
CA ASN A 224 6.28 7.81 20.97
C ASN A 224 5.29 7.28 19.93
N VAL A 225 5.62 6.11 19.38
CA VAL A 225 4.80 5.39 18.40
C VAL A 225 3.73 4.62 19.18
N ASP A 226 2.83 5.38 19.81
CA ASP A 226 1.46 4.93 19.70
C ASP A 226 1.18 4.98 18.20
N CYS A 227 0.86 3.82 17.61
CA CYS A 227 0.60 3.74 16.18
C CYS A 227 -0.58 4.67 15.90
N LYS A 228 -0.34 5.94 15.57
CA LYS A 228 -1.29 6.91 15.04
C LYS A 228 -1.68 6.49 13.62
N ILE A 229 -2.17 5.27 13.52
CA ILE A 229 -3.20 4.85 12.61
C ILE A 229 -4.50 4.88 13.45
N GLU A 230 -4.71 5.94 14.23
CA GLU A 230 -6.04 6.25 14.72
C GLU A 230 -6.82 6.79 13.51
N GLU A 231 -7.68 5.91 13.00
CA GLU A 231 -9.05 6.26 12.69
C GLU A 231 -9.23 7.58 11.89
N GLN A 232 -8.75 7.59 10.64
CA GLN A 232 -9.45 8.41 9.64
C GLN A 232 -10.81 7.73 9.38
N THR A 233 -11.76 8.02 10.27
CA THR A 233 -13.18 7.75 10.11
C THR A 233 -13.59 8.21 8.71
N TYR A 234 -14.25 7.32 7.96
CA TYR A 234 -14.97 7.74 6.76
C TYR A 234 -16.09 8.67 7.19
N GLY A 235 -15.83 9.98 7.20
CA GLY A 235 -16.87 10.99 7.20
C GLY A 235 -17.54 10.95 5.84
N SER A 236 -18.65 10.23 5.72
CA SER A 236 -19.60 10.47 4.63
C SER A 236 -20.07 11.93 4.72
N PRO A 237 -20.09 12.69 3.61
CA PRO A 237 -20.68 14.02 3.64
C PRO A 237 -22.20 13.86 3.78
N THR A 238 -22.70 13.94 5.01
CA THR A 238 -24.10 14.28 5.24
C THR A 238 -24.28 15.73 4.82
N SER A 239 -25.11 15.95 3.80
CA SER A 239 -25.57 17.27 3.37
C SER A 239 -26.17 18.03 4.56
N SER A 240 -25.41 18.97 5.12
CA SER A 240 -25.95 19.95 6.06
C SER A 240 -26.59 21.08 5.25
N ALA A 241 -27.92 21.13 5.31
CA ALA A 241 -28.72 22.26 4.86
C ALA A 241 -28.30 23.53 5.62
N SER A 242 -28.02 24.60 4.88
CA SER A 242 -27.86 25.95 5.44
C SER A 242 -29.21 26.66 5.48
N PRO A 243 -29.55 27.38 6.56
CA PRO A 243 -30.80 28.13 6.66
C PRO A 243 -30.70 29.44 5.87
N GLY A 244 -31.80 29.82 5.22
CA GLY A 244 -31.92 31.04 4.44
C GLY A 244 -32.10 32.30 5.29
N HIS A 245 -31.76 33.44 4.70
CA HIS A 245 -32.48 34.71 4.82
C HIS A 245 -32.08 35.63 3.65
N SER A 246 -33.06 35.97 2.82
CA SER A 246 -33.08 36.99 1.75
C SER A 246 -33.23 38.41 2.38
N PRO A 247 -33.33 39.59 1.68
CA PRO A 247 -33.87 39.75 0.30
C PRO A 247 -33.45 40.98 -0.57
N ILE A 248 -34.04 41.03 -1.79
CA ILE A 248 -34.36 42.20 -2.68
C ILE A 248 -33.16 42.74 -3.51
N ASP A 249 -33.16 42.91 -4.85
CA ASP A 249 -34.18 43.44 -5.78
C ASP A 249 -34.00 42.95 -7.24
N HIS A 250 -35.09 42.92 -8.00
CA HIS A 250 -35.18 42.78 -9.47
C HIS A 250 -35.31 44.21 -10.09
N PRO A 251 -35.12 44.49 -11.42
CA PRO A 251 -35.90 43.81 -12.47
C PRO A 251 -35.37 43.82 -13.94
N LEU A 252 -36.18 43.17 -14.80
CA LEU A 252 -36.39 43.33 -16.25
C LEU A 252 -35.57 42.47 -17.27
N ASN A 253 -36.32 41.54 -17.87
CA ASN A 253 -36.29 40.87 -19.18
C ASN A 253 -36.08 41.85 -20.40
N PRO A 254 -36.08 41.43 -21.70
CA PRO A 254 -36.09 40.09 -22.33
C PRO A 254 -35.19 39.98 -23.62
N LEU A 255 -35.36 38.86 -24.37
CA LEU A 255 -35.27 38.71 -25.85
C LEU A 255 -34.06 37.94 -26.47
N TYR A 256 -34.40 36.80 -27.09
CA TYR A 256 -33.75 36.08 -28.21
C TYR A 256 -33.46 37.02 -29.43
N PRO A 257 -32.73 36.65 -30.52
CA PRO A 257 -32.59 35.30 -31.11
C PRO A 257 -31.27 34.93 -31.85
N LEU A 258 -31.29 33.71 -32.39
CA LEU A 258 -30.46 33.07 -33.42
C LEU A 258 -29.92 33.98 -34.54
N THR A 259 -28.69 33.71 -35.00
CA THR A 259 -28.28 33.77 -36.41
C THR A 259 -27.22 32.72 -36.74
N SER A 260 -27.15 32.43 -38.04
CA SER A 260 -26.72 31.19 -38.68
C SER A 260 -25.46 31.39 -39.55
N ALA A 261 -24.98 30.28 -40.10
CA ALA A 261 -24.16 30.12 -41.32
C ALA A 261 -22.63 30.30 -41.15
N ASN A 262 -21.80 29.26 -41.30
CA ASN A 262 -21.52 28.36 -42.45
C ASN A 262 -20.53 28.99 -43.44
N VAL A 263 -19.29 28.48 -43.48
CA VAL A 263 -18.48 28.30 -44.70
C VAL A 263 -17.55 27.11 -44.48
N GLY A 264 -17.62 26.12 -45.38
CA GLY A 264 -16.79 24.93 -45.37
C GLY A 264 -15.48 25.07 -46.15
N SER A 265 -14.65 24.04 -46.08
CA SER A 265 -13.93 23.54 -47.26
C SER A 265 -13.41 22.13 -46.98
N SER A 266 -13.63 21.29 -47.98
CA SER A 266 -13.24 19.90 -48.17
C SER A 266 -11.72 19.71 -48.24
N PHE A 267 -11.22 18.58 -47.77
CA PHE A 267 -10.36 17.67 -48.56
C PHE A 267 -10.48 16.26 -47.99
N GLY A 268 -10.87 15.32 -48.85
CA GLY A 268 -10.85 13.89 -48.55
C GLY A 268 -9.57 13.24 -49.08
N TYR A 269 -9.11 12.19 -48.41
CA TYR A 269 -8.45 11.05 -49.03
C TYR A 269 -8.83 9.79 -48.27
N SER A 270 -9.04 8.73 -49.06
CA SER A 270 -9.55 7.42 -48.68
C SER A 270 -8.42 6.39 -48.66
N ARG A 271 -8.69 5.25 -47.99
CA ARG A 271 -7.92 3.97 -47.95
C ARG A 271 -6.69 3.95 -47.04
N ALA A 272 -6.37 2.88 -46.31
CA ALA A 272 -6.74 1.48 -46.46
C ALA A 272 -6.79 0.73 -45.11
N SER A 273 -7.51 -0.38 -45.15
CA SER A 273 -7.54 -1.53 -44.25
C SER A 273 -6.20 -2.28 -44.16
N ASP A 274 -6.16 -3.28 -43.27
CA ASP A 274 -5.14 -4.31 -43.02
C ASP A 274 -4.06 -3.88 -41.98
N ARG A 275 -3.67 -4.66 -40.95
CA ARG A 275 -3.60 -6.12 -40.82
C ARG A 275 -3.06 -6.51 -39.40
N TRP A 276 -3.40 -7.74 -38.95
CA TRP A 276 -2.83 -8.63 -37.91
C TRP A 276 -2.37 -8.09 -36.54
#